data_AF-A0AAW2ULB2-F1
#
_entry.id   AF-A0AAW2ULB2-F1
#
_cell.length_a   1.000
_cell.length_b   1.000
_cell.length_c   1.000
_cell.angle_alpha   90.00
_cell.angle_beta   90.00
_cell.angle_gamma   90.00
#
_symmetry.space_group_name_H-M   'P 1'
#
loop_
_entity.id
_entity.type
_entity.pdbx_description
1 polymer ?
#
loop_
_entity_poly.entity_id
_entity_poly.type
_entity_poly.pdbx_seq_one_letter_code
_entity_poly.pdbx_strand_id
1 'polypeptide(L)'
;MHSLGAKMKLGFINGKNQKPAEDSEDYEQWVRNDCMVTSWILNSISKEIVESFLYINSARELWIELEMHFGESNGPLIYQIQREIASVSQGNLSISAYYAKLKRLWDELLCLRPMPQCECGTSKILADMNQSNQLMEFLMGLHDSFDHVRNQILLMEPLPSVNKAYSMALRVEKQREVNSEITNSIHKTMQAKRQ
;
A
#
# COMPACT_ATOMS: atom_id res chain seq x y z
N MET A 1 -1.30 3.57 13.17
CA MET A 1 -0.92 2.29 13.83
C MET A 1 0.55 2.20 14.27
N HIS A 2 1.53 2.51 13.42
CA HIS A 2 2.96 2.33 13.76
C HIS A 2 3.42 3.06 15.05
N SER A 3 2.92 4.29 15.29
CA SER A 3 3.21 5.05 16.53
C SER A 3 2.67 4.37 17.80
N LEU A 4 1.49 3.75 17.72
CA LEU A 4 0.88 3.00 18.84
C LEU A 4 1.63 1.69 19.11
N GLY A 5 2.02 0.99 18.05
CA GLY A 5 2.81 -0.24 18.14
C GLY A 5 4.19 0.02 18.76
N ALA A 6 4.89 1.06 18.29
CA ALA A 6 6.20 1.46 18.82
C ALA A 6 6.16 1.82 20.32
N LYS A 7 5.01 2.29 20.81
CA LYS A 7 4.80 2.65 22.23
C LYS A 7 4.06 1.58 23.04
N MET A 8 3.84 0.40 22.46
CA MET A 8 3.11 -0.71 23.08
C MET A 8 1.70 -0.32 23.58
N LYS A 9 1.03 0.63 22.92
CA LYS A 9 -0.31 1.11 23.29
C LYS A 9 -1.44 0.55 22.44
N LEU A 10 -1.14 -0.34 21.49
CA LEU A 10 -2.17 -0.98 20.64
C LEU A 10 -3.22 -1.74 21.46
N GLY A 11 -2.84 -2.22 22.66
CA GLY A 11 -3.72 -2.90 23.61
C GLY A 11 -4.94 -2.09 24.06
N PHE A 12 -4.84 -0.75 24.06
CA PHE A 12 -5.94 0.14 24.45
C PHE A 12 -7.04 0.23 23.39
N ILE A 13 -6.68 0.01 22.11
CA ILE A 13 -7.62 0.09 20.99
C ILE A 13 -8.27 -1.27 20.71
N ASN A 14 -7.51 -2.37 20.81
CA ASN A 14 -8.03 -3.71 20.53
C ASN A 14 -8.61 -4.43 21.76
N GLY A 15 -8.58 -3.79 22.94
CA GLY A 15 -9.15 -4.33 24.17
C GLY A 15 -8.27 -5.28 24.96
N LYS A 16 -7.03 -5.53 24.54
CA LYS A 16 -6.10 -6.38 25.30
C LYS A 16 -5.69 -5.74 26.63
N ASN A 17 -5.68 -4.40 26.71
CA ASN A 17 -5.42 -3.67 27.96
C ASN A 17 -6.74 -3.26 28.61
N GLN A 18 -7.30 -4.15 29.42
CA GLN A 18 -8.55 -3.88 30.13
C GLN A 18 -8.36 -2.86 31.25
N LYS A 19 -9.42 -2.08 31.53
CA LYS A 19 -9.43 -1.12 32.64
C LYS A 19 -9.31 -1.89 33.96
N PRO A 20 -8.28 -1.64 34.78
CA PRO A 20 -8.15 -2.26 36.10
C PRO A 20 -9.18 -1.70 37.08
N ALA A 21 -9.35 -2.35 38.23
CA ALA A 21 -10.19 -1.84 39.31
C ALA A 21 -9.64 -0.52 39.86
N GLU A 22 -10.53 0.36 40.34
CA GLU A 22 -10.17 1.72 40.77
C GLU A 22 -9.24 1.76 41.99
N ASP A 23 -9.22 0.69 42.77
CA ASP A 23 -8.34 0.48 43.93
C ASP A 23 -6.97 -0.12 43.56
N SER A 24 -6.75 -0.46 42.28
CA SER A 24 -5.49 -1.02 41.81
C SER A 24 -4.39 0.04 41.69
N GLU A 25 -3.16 -0.34 42.06
CA GLU A 25 -1.96 0.50 41.87
C GLU A 25 -1.74 0.89 40.39
N ASP A 26 -2.22 0.06 39.45
CA ASP A 26 -2.06 0.29 38.01
C ASP A 26 -3.12 1.25 37.42
N TYR A 27 -4.15 1.62 38.18
CA TYR A 27 -5.30 2.40 37.69
C TYR A 27 -4.89 3.75 37.10
N GLU A 28 -4.15 4.56 37.86
CA GLU A 28 -3.69 5.89 37.43
C GLU A 28 -2.74 5.81 36.23
N GLN A 29 -1.95 4.75 36.13
CA GLN A 29 -1.07 4.53 34.99
C GLN A 29 -1.87 4.12 33.74
N TRP A 30 -2.92 3.32 33.92
CA TRP A 30 -3.84 2.96 32.85
C TRP A 30 -4.59 4.18 32.31
N VAL A 31 -5.17 5.00 33.20
CA VAL A 31 -5.91 6.23 32.82
C VAL A 31 -5.04 7.19 32.01
N ARG A 32 -3.81 7.47 32.46
CA ARG A 32 -2.87 8.32 31.70
C ARG A 32 -2.60 7.80 30.29
N ASN A 33 -2.46 6.48 30.15
CA ASN A 33 -2.20 5.87 28.85
C ASN A 33 -3.43 5.92 27.95
N ASP A 34 -4.61 5.67 28.50
CA ASP A 34 -5.87 5.75 27.76
C ASP A 34 -6.10 7.18 27.25
N CYS A 35 -5.98 8.21 28.11
CA CYS A 35 -6.09 9.62 27.70
C CYS A 35 -5.09 10.00 26.60
N MET A 36 -3.87 9.48 26.66
CA MET A 36 -2.84 9.70 25.64
C MET A 36 -3.26 9.12 24.29
N VAL A 37 -3.78 7.90 24.29
CA VAL A 37 -4.25 7.22 23.06
C VAL A 37 -5.49 7.93 22.51
N THR A 38 -6.45 8.30 23.36
CA THR A 38 -7.63 9.09 22.98
C THR A 38 -7.22 10.39 22.30
N SER A 39 -6.27 11.13 22.89
CA SER A 39 -5.75 12.37 22.31
C SER A 39 -5.09 12.13 20.95
N TRP A 40 -4.36 11.03 20.77
CA TRP A 40 -3.78 10.71 19.46
C TRP A 40 -4.83 10.38 18.41
N ILE A 41 -5.90 9.67 18.77
CA ILE A 41 -7.00 9.36 17.86
C ILE A 41 -7.73 10.65 17.46
N LEU A 42 -8.11 11.49 18.43
CA LEU A 42 -8.79 12.77 18.16
C LEU A 42 -7.96 13.71 17.29
N ASN A 43 -6.64 13.74 17.47
CA ASN A 43 -5.73 14.52 16.63
C ASN A 43 -5.49 13.91 15.22
N SER A 44 -5.94 12.67 15.00
CA SER A 44 -5.77 11.97 13.71
C SER A 44 -7.03 11.99 12.84
N ILE A 45 -8.18 12.43 13.38
CA ILE A 45 -9.43 12.58 12.63
C ILE A 45 -9.61 14.02 12.15
N SER A 46 -10.44 14.23 11.12
CA SER A 46 -10.66 15.57 10.58
C SER A 46 -11.36 16.46 11.60
N LYS A 47 -11.03 17.76 11.59
CA LYS A 47 -11.63 18.75 12.50
C LYS A 47 -13.15 18.87 12.34
N GLU A 48 -13.67 18.50 11.18
CA GLU A 48 -15.10 18.57 10.86
C GLU A 48 -15.93 17.55 11.64
N ILE A 49 -15.33 16.42 12.04
CA ILE A 49 -16.04 15.35 12.75
C ILE A 49 -15.59 15.20 14.21
N VAL A 50 -14.47 15.79 14.61
CA VAL A 50 -13.89 15.61 15.95
C VAL A 50 -14.84 15.99 17.08
N GLU A 51 -15.68 17.03 16.87
CA GLU A 51 -16.63 17.52 17.88
C GLU A 51 -17.63 16.44 18.31
N SER A 52 -18.03 15.56 17.39
CA SER A 52 -18.95 14.45 17.65
C SER A 52 -18.36 13.40 18.60
N PHE A 53 -17.05 13.37 18.80
CA PHE A 53 -16.33 12.33 19.55
C PHE A 53 -15.69 12.83 20.86
N LEU A 54 -15.86 14.12 21.21
CA LEU A 54 -15.16 14.75 22.35
C LEU A 54 -15.54 14.17 23.72
N TYR A 55 -16.74 13.59 23.83
CA TYR A 55 -17.30 13.13 25.11
C TYR A 55 -17.15 11.61 25.33
N ILE A 56 -16.39 10.93 24.49
CA ILE A 56 -16.18 9.48 24.61
C ILE A 56 -15.16 9.18 25.71
N ASN A 57 -15.47 8.20 26.56
CA ASN A 57 -14.82 8.04 27.87
C ASN A 57 -13.53 7.21 27.83
N SER A 58 -13.26 6.51 26.71
CA SER A 58 -12.03 5.75 26.56
C SER A 58 -11.54 5.69 25.12
N ALA A 59 -10.25 5.42 24.95
CA ALA A 59 -9.69 5.19 23.62
C ALA A 59 -10.35 4.01 22.90
N ARG A 60 -10.80 3.00 23.67
CA ARG A 60 -11.49 1.83 23.12
C ARG A 60 -12.87 2.16 22.57
N GLU A 61 -13.68 2.84 23.37
CA GLU A 61 -15.02 3.28 22.95
C GLU A 61 -14.91 4.19 21.72
N LEU A 62 -13.96 5.13 21.73
CA LEU A 62 -13.72 6.05 20.63
C LEU A 62 -13.40 5.29 19.34
N TRP A 63 -12.56 4.27 19.43
CA TRP A 63 -12.24 3.43 18.27
C TRP A 63 -13.45 2.66 17.74
N ILE A 64 -14.24 2.05 18.62
CA ILE A 64 -15.44 1.29 18.24
C ILE A 64 -16.45 2.21 17.53
N GLU A 65 -16.66 3.41 18.06
CA GLU A 65 -17.61 4.36 17.48
C GLU A 65 -17.15 4.83 16.09
N LEU A 66 -15.86 5.14 15.93
CA LEU A 66 -15.27 5.45 14.63
C LEU A 66 -15.40 4.29 13.63
N GLU A 67 -15.16 3.06 14.08
CA GLU A 67 -15.29 1.85 13.26
C GLU A 67 -16.74 1.61 12.84
N MET A 68 -17.71 1.81 13.73
CA MET A 68 -19.14 1.67 13.42
C MET A 68 -19.62 2.74 12.43
N HIS A 69 -19.22 4.00 12.62
CA HIS A 69 -19.69 5.11 11.80
C HIS A 69 -19.00 5.20 10.43
N PHE A 70 -17.71 4.83 10.35
CA PHE A 70 -16.91 5.02 9.13
C PHE A 70 -16.35 3.72 8.55
N GLY A 71 -16.32 2.61 9.31
CA GLY A 71 -15.75 1.35 8.86
C GLY A 71 -16.60 0.60 7.83
N GLU A 72 -17.93 0.71 7.87
CA GLU A 72 -18.83 0.06 6.90
C GLU A 72 -18.80 0.73 5.50
N SER A 73 -18.31 1.97 5.40
CA SER A 73 -18.36 2.77 4.18
C SER A 73 -17.24 2.49 3.17
N ASN A 74 -16.50 1.39 3.30
CA ASN A 74 -15.36 1.10 2.43
C ASN A 74 -15.73 0.76 0.97
N GLY A 75 -17.01 0.49 0.67
CA GLY A 75 -17.46 0.13 -0.68
C GLY A 75 -17.08 1.14 -1.78
N PRO A 76 -17.48 2.42 -1.67
CA PRO A 76 -17.05 3.48 -2.58
C PRO A 76 -15.52 3.63 -2.73
N LEU A 77 -14.77 3.51 -1.63
CA LEU A 77 -13.32 3.61 -1.64
C LEU A 77 -12.68 2.41 -2.36
N ILE A 78 -13.15 1.19 -2.09
CA ILE A 78 -12.75 -0.01 -2.82
C ILE A 78 -13.04 0.14 -4.30
N TYR A 79 -14.25 0.61 -4.66
CA TYR A 79 -14.61 0.86 -6.05
C TYR A 79 -13.66 1.87 -6.72
N GLN A 80 -13.34 2.97 -6.02
CA GLN A 80 -12.40 3.96 -6.52
C GLN A 80 -11.00 3.36 -6.76
N ILE A 81 -10.45 2.64 -5.77
CA ILE A 81 -9.12 2.03 -5.87
C ILE A 81 -9.08 1.00 -7.00
N GLN A 82 -10.10 0.14 -7.11
CA GLN A 82 -10.18 -0.86 -8.18
C GLN A 82 -10.27 -0.20 -9.57
N ARG A 83 -11.05 0.87 -9.69
CA ARG A 83 -11.12 1.66 -10.93
C ARG A 83 -9.77 2.31 -11.26
N GLU A 84 -9.09 2.86 -10.26
CA GLU A 84 -7.75 3.42 -10.42
C GLU A 84 -6.79 2.35 -10.93
N ILE A 85 -6.69 1.19 -10.27
CA ILE A 85 -5.86 0.04 -10.68
C ILE A 85 -6.11 -0.33 -12.14
N ALA A 86 -7.38 -0.51 -12.53
CA ALA A 86 -7.77 -0.89 -13.89
C ALA A 86 -7.40 0.16 -14.96
N SER A 87 -7.22 1.42 -14.56
CA SER A 87 -6.90 2.54 -15.46
C SER A 87 -5.42 2.95 -15.43
N VAL A 88 -4.61 2.41 -14.52
CA VAL A 88 -3.19 2.79 -14.44
C VAL A 88 -2.45 2.27 -15.66
N SER A 89 -1.76 3.18 -16.34
CA SER A 89 -0.73 2.86 -17.33
C SER A 89 0.58 3.57 -16.96
N GLN A 90 1.69 3.05 -17.46
CA GLN A 90 3.03 3.61 -17.27
C GLN A 90 3.09 5.02 -17.85
N GLY A 91 2.56 5.23 -19.06
CA GLY A 91 2.69 6.49 -19.79
C GLY A 91 4.16 6.90 -19.89
N ASN A 92 4.47 8.12 -19.43
CA ASN A 92 5.83 8.67 -19.40
C ASN A 92 6.57 8.44 -18.08
N LEU A 93 6.00 7.66 -17.15
CA LEU A 93 6.67 7.35 -15.89
C LEU A 93 7.81 6.36 -16.11
N SER A 94 8.85 6.47 -15.28
CA SER A 94 9.84 5.40 -15.14
C SER A 94 9.17 4.12 -14.65
N ILE A 95 9.79 2.97 -14.92
CA ILE A 95 9.32 1.67 -14.43
C ILE A 95 9.19 1.66 -12.90
N SER A 96 10.12 2.31 -12.19
CA SER A 96 10.10 2.45 -10.74
C SER A 96 8.89 3.27 -10.23
N ALA A 97 8.60 4.42 -10.83
CA ALA A 97 7.49 5.27 -10.43
C ALA A 97 6.13 4.62 -10.76
N TYR A 98 6.02 3.99 -11.93
CA TYR A 98 4.84 3.23 -12.32
C TYR A 98 4.56 2.07 -11.35
N TYR A 99 5.57 1.24 -11.07
CA TYR A 99 5.42 0.13 -10.12
C TYR A 99 5.07 0.60 -8.71
N ALA A 100 5.70 1.68 -8.22
CA ALA A 100 5.38 2.24 -6.91
C ALA A 100 3.91 2.71 -6.82
N LYS A 101 3.37 3.30 -7.89
CA LYS A 101 1.97 3.70 -7.97
C LYS A 101 1.02 2.51 -7.86
N LEU A 102 1.28 1.44 -8.62
CA LEU A 102 0.50 0.19 -8.53
C LEU A 102 0.61 -0.45 -7.14
N LYS A 103 1.84 -0.55 -6.61
CA LYS A 103 2.08 -1.13 -5.28
C LYS A 103 1.31 -0.41 -4.18
N ARG A 104 1.28 0.93 -4.22
CA ARG A 104 0.49 1.75 -3.29
C ARG A 104 -0.99 1.39 -3.34
N LEU A 105 -1.57 1.29 -4.55
CA LEU A 105 -2.98 0.96 -4.74
C LEU A 105 -3.31 -0.47 -4.28
N TRP A 106 -2.44 -1.43 -4.58
CA TRP A 106 -2.59 -2.81 -4.10
C TRP A 106 -2.54 -2.92 -2.58
N ASP A 107 -1.62 -2.18 -1.94
CA ASP A 107 -1.51 -2.16 -0.48
C ASP A 107 -2.72 -1.51 0.18
N GLU A 108 -3.21 -0.41 -0.41
CA GLU A 108 -4.42 0.27 0.05
C GLU A 108 -5.64 -0.66 -0.06
N LEU A 109 -5.79 -1.37 -1.18
CA LEU A 109 -6.85 -2.36 -1.36
C LEU A 109 -6.73 -3.51 -0.36
N LEU A 110 -5.51 -4.01 -0.11
CA LEU A 110 -5.26 -5.09 0.84
C LEU A 110 -5.56 -4.66 2.29
N CYS A 111 -5.33 -3.39 2.64
CA CYS A 111 -5.73 -2.86 3.95
C CYS A 111 -7.25 -2.84 4.13
N LEU A 112 -8.01 -2.53 3.08
CA LEU A 112 -9.48 -2.49 3.12
C LEU A 112 -10.12 -3.88 2.99
N ARG A 113 -9.45 -4.80 2.27
CA ARG A 113 -9.88 -6.17 2.05
C ARG A 113 -8.72 -7.13 2.37
N PRO A 114 -8.43 -7.35 3.67
CA PRO A 114 -7.37 -8.26 4.07
C PRO A 114 -7.70 -9.69 3.64
N MET A 115 -6.68 -10.43 3.24
CA MET A 115 -6.84 -11.84 2.91
C MET A 115 -7.19 -12.64 4.17
N PRO A 116 -8.19 -13.55 4.10
CA PRO A 116 -8.56 -14.36 5.24
C PRO A 116 -7.36 -15.24 5.66
N GLN A 117 -7.09 -15.27 6.96
CA GLN A 117 -6.10 -16.18 7.53
C GLN A 117 -6.80 -17.52 7.78
N CYS A 118 -6.41 -18.55 7.03
CA CYS A 118 -6.83 -19.93 7.25
C CYS A 118 -5.61 -20.84 7.37
N GLU A 119 -5.68 -21.81 8.28
CA GLU A 119 -4.73 -22.93 8.38
C GLU A 119 -4.91 -23.96 7.24
N CYS A 120 -6.06 -23.91 6.57
CA CYS A 120 -6.31 -24.61 5.32
C CYS A 120 -5.54 -23.92 4.18
N GLY A 121 -4.84 -24.68 3.35
CA GLY A 121 -4.00 -24.18 2.25
C GLY A 121 -4.69 -23.22 1.24
N THR A 122 -6.01 -23.03 1.33
CA THR A 122 -6.81 -22.02 0.63
C THR A 122 -6.21 -20.61 0.71
N SER A 123 -5.65 -20.21 1.86
CA SER A 123 -5.00 -18.88 2.00
C SER A 123 -3.85 -18.70 1.01
N LYS A 124 -3.08 -19.77 0.77
CA LYS A 124 -1.97 -19.77 -0.19
C LYS A 124 -2.47 -19.66 -1.62
N ILE A 125 -3.53 -20.40 -1.97
CA ILE A 125 -4.14 -20.33 -3.30
C ILE A 125 -4.63 -18.91 -3.59
N LEU A 126 -5.33 -18.27 -2.64
CA LEU A 126 -5.79 -16.90 -2.78
C LEU A 126 -4.62 -15.92 -2.92
N ALA A 127 -3.55 -16.09 -2.15
CA ALA A 127 -2.35 -15.26 -2.26
C ALA A 127 -1.68 -15.40 -3.64
N ASP A 128 -1.58 -16.63 -4.16
CA ASP A 128 -1.00 -16.91 -5.48
C ASP A 128 -1.85 -16.32 -6.61
N MET A 129 -3.19 -16.42 -6.50
CA MET A 129 -4.13 -15.74 -7.41
C MET A 129 -3.95 -14.22 -7.38
N ASN A 130 -3.83 -13.63 -6.19
CA ASN A 130 -3.61 -12.20 -6.04
C ASN A 130 -2.28 -11.76 -6.67
N GLN A 131 -1.19 -12.50 -6.45
CA GLN A 131 0.10 -12.23 -7.10
C GLN A 131 0.03 -12.35 -8.62
N SER A 132 -0.74 -13.31 -9.13
CA SER A 132 -0.97 -13.48 -10.55
C SER A 132 -1.74 -12.31 -11.15
N ASN A 133 -2.77 -11.81 -10.46
CA ASN A 133 -3.50 -10.61 -10.88
C ASN A 133 -2.60 -9.37 -10.91
N GLN A 134 -1.79 -9.16 -9.86
CA GLN A 134 -0.84 -8.04 -9.78
C GLN A 134 0.20 -8.08 -10.92
N LEU A 135 0.66 -9.28 -11.30
CA LEU A 135 1.52 -9.45 -12.46
C LEU A 135 0.81 -8.97 -13.73
N MET A 136 -0.42 -9.42 -13.98
CA MET A 136 -1.16 -9.05 -15.19
C MET A 136 -1.47 -7.56 -15.23
N GLU A 137 -1.90 -6.96 -14.12
CA GLU A 137 -2.14 -5.52 -14.00
C GLU A 137 -0.87 -4.71 -14.31
N PHE A 138 0.28 -5.14 -13.76
CA PHE A 138 1.57 -4.52 -14.09
C PHE A 138 1.88 -4.60 -15.59
N LEU A 139 1.77 -5.79 -16.18
CA LEU A 139 2.11 -6.02 -17.60
C LEU A 139 1.14 -5.33 -18.57
N MET A 140 -0.15 -5.23 -18.25
CA MET A 140 -1.14 -4.56 -19.09
C MET A 140 -0.88 -3.06 -19.19
N GLY A 141 -0.52 -2.41 -18.07
CA GLY A 141 -0.25 -0.98 -18.07
C GLY A 141 1.15 -0.59 -18.55
N LEU A 142 2.07 -1.54 -18.82
CA LEU A 142 3.38 -1.20 -19.39
C LEU A 142 3.24 -0.47 -20.73
N HIS A 143 4.12 0.52 -20.95
CA HIS A 143 4.18 1.24 -22.21
C HIS A 143 4.65 0.31 -23.34
N ASP A 144 4.12 0.49 -24.55
CA ASP A 144 4.37 -0.37 -25.74
C ASP A 144 5.86 -0.52 -26.07
N SER A 145 6.65 0.49 -25.71
CA SER A 145 8.09 0.41 -25.85
C SER A 145 8.68 -0.80 -25.12
N PHE A 146 8.04 -1.33 -24.06
CA PHE A 146 8.45 -2.51 -23.30
C PHE A 146 7.83 -3.83 -23.80
N ASP A 147 7.17 -3.85 -24.96
CA ASP A 147 6.51 -5.06 -25.50
C ASP A 147 7.41 -6.28 -25.59
N HIS A 148 8.68 -6.09 -25.94
CA HIS A 148 9.62 -7.21 -25.99
C HIS A 148 9.77 -7.92 -24.64
N VAL A 149 9.92 -7.17 -23.53
CA VAL A 149 10.04 -7.78 -22.20
C VAL A 149 8.69 -8.30 -21.70
N ARG A 150 7.59 -7.63 -22.05
CA ARG A 150 6.22 -8.10 -21.77
C ARG A 150 5.99 -9.48 -22.38
N ASN A 151 6.28 -9.64 -23.67
CA ASN A 151 6.13 -10.90 -24.40
C ASN A 151 7.08 -11.98 -23.87
N GLN A 152 8.33 -11.63 -23.56
CA GLN A 152 9.26 -12.57 -22.96
C GLN A 152 8.74 -13.11 -21.62
N ILE A 153 8.18 -12.25 -20.77
CA ILE A 153 7.60 -12.64 -19.47
C ILE A 153 6.40 -13.56 -19.66
N LEU A 154 5.50 -13.23 -20.60
CA LEU A 154 4.28 -14.02 -20.87
C LEU A 154 4.57 -15.41 -21.44
N LEU A 155 5.76 -15.64 -22.00
CA LEU A 155 6.20 -16.94 -22.50
C LEU A 155 6.96 -17.77 -21.45
N MET A 156 7.12 -17.27 -20.21
CA MET A 156 7.78 -18.01 -19.15
C MET A 156 6.85 -19.07 -18.55
N GLU A 157 7.37 -20.28 -18.35
CA GLU A 157 6.68 -21.36 -17.65
C GLU A 157 7.54 -21.86 -16.46
N PRO A 158 7.12 -21.66 -15.19
CA PRO A 158 5.92 -20.92 -14.77
C PRO A 158 6.09 -19.40 -14.90
N LEU A 159 4.95 -18.69 -14.92
CA LEU A 159 4.95 -17.22 -14.88
C LEU A 159 5.71 -16.70 -13.65
N PRO A 160 6.50 -15.62 -13.81
CA PRO A 160 7.29 -15.07 -12.72
C PRO A 160 6.43 -14.27 -11.73
N SER A 161 6.94 -14.01 -10.54
CA SER A 161 6.31 -13.03 -9.65
C SER A 161 6.38 -11.61 -10.23
N VAL A 162 5.45 -10.74 -9.80
CA VAL A 162 5.43 -9.32 -10.19
C VAL A 162 6.76 -8.61 -9.88
N ASN A 163 7.45 -8.98 -8.79
CA ASN A 163 8.77 -8.43 -8.44
C ASN A 163 9.87 -8.81 -9.43
N LYS A 164 9.82 -10.04 -9.95
CA LYS A 164 10.76 -10.50 -10.98
C LYS A 164 10.44 -9.84 -12.32
N ALA A 165 9.17 -9.71 -12.69
CA ALA A 165 8.74 -8.96 -13.87
C ALA A 165 9.18 -7.49 -13.82
N TYR A 166 8.96 -6.82 -12.69
CA TYR A 166 9.45 -5.46 -12.42
C TYR A 166 10.96 -5.37 -12.60
N SER A 167 11.73 -6.30 -12.03
CA SER A 167 13.19 -6.33 -12.16
C SER A 167 13.65 -6.51 -13.61
N MET A 168 12.94 -7.31 -14.40
CA MET A 168 13.22 -7.48 -15.84
C MET A 168 12.95 -6.21 -16.63
N ALA A 169 11.80 -5.56 -16.40
CA ALA A 169 11.46 -4.30 -17.05
C ALA A 169 12.45 -3.18 -16.69
N LEU A 170 12.85 -3.09 -15.42
CA LEU A 170 13.82 -2.10 -14.95
C LEU A 170 15.21 -2.28 -15.59
N ARG A 171 15.63 -3.53 -15.85
CA ARG A 171 16.89 -3.80 -16.58
C ARG A 171 16.82 -3.27 -18.01
N VAL A 172 15.68 -3.46 -18.68
CA VAL A 172 15.46 -2.97 -20.04
C VAL A 172 15.44 -1.44 -20.10
N GLU A 173 14.82 -0.79 -19.11
CA GLU A 173 14.83 0.68 -18.99
C GLU A 173 16.27 1.21 -18.90
N LYS A 174 17.06 0.69 -17.96
CA LYS A 174 18.47 1.08 -17.80
C LYS A 174 19.32 0.82 -19.04
N GLN A 175 19.10 -0.29 -19.73
CA GLN A 175 19.82 -0.60 -20.97
C GLN A 175 19.50 0.42 -22.08
N ARG A 176 18.26 0.90 -22.14
CA ARG A 176 17.85 1.94 -23.11
C ARG A 176 18.47 3.29 -22.81
N GLU A 177 18.52 3.67 -21.53
CA GLU A 177 19.19 4.90 -21.10
C GLU A 177 20.65 4.91 -21.58
N VAL A 178 21.41 3.85 -21.30
CA VAL A 178 22.81 3.70 -21.75
C VAL A 178 22.93 3.80 -23.28
N ASN A 179 22.07 3.08 -24.02
CA ASN A 179 22.10 3.13 -25.48
C ASN A 179 21.76 4.52 -26.04
N SER A 180 20.87 5.26 -25.38
CA SER A 180 20.51 6.63 -25.74
C SER A 180 21.68 7.61 -25.50
N GLU A 181 22.43 7.43 -24.41
CA GLU A 181 23.61 8.25 -24.10
C GLU A 181 24.74 8.02 -25.11
N ILE A 182 24.97 6.76 -25.50
CA ILE A 182 25.98 6.40 -26.52
C ILE A 182 25.62 7.04 -27.86
N THR A 183 24.37 6.89 -28.32
CA THR A 183 23.92 7.47 -29.60
C THR A 183 24.01 8.99 -29.61
N ASN A 184 23.63 9.66 -28.53
CA ASN A 184 23.78 11.10 -28.37
C ASN A 184 25.25 11.55 -28.39
N SER A 185 26.15 10.77 -27.79
CA SER A 185 27.59 11.06 -27.77
C SER A 185 28.24 10.90 -29.14
N ILE A 186 27.86 9.88 -29.90
CA ILE A 186 28.30 9.68 -31.29
C ILE A 186 27.84 10.86 -32.16
N HIS A 187 26.57 11.25 -32.05
CA HIS A 187 26.03 12.36 -32.83
C HIS A 187 26.76 13.68 -32.57
N LYS A 188 27.03 14.02 -31.30
CA LYS A 188 27.83 15.20 -30.93
C LYS A 188 29.24 15.15 -31.51
N THR A 189 29.89 13.98 -31.49
CA THR A 189 31.25 13.79 -32.03
C THR A 189 31.27 13.95 -33.56
N MET A 190 30.23 13.50 -34.26
CA MET A 190 30.12 13.66 -35.72
C MET A 190 29.87 15.11 -36.14
N GLN A 191 29.15 15.89 -35.34
CA GLN A 191 28.92 17.31 -35.60
C GLN A 191 30.17 18.16 -35.34
N ALA A 192 30.95 17.84 -34.30
CA ALA A 192 32.20 18.53 -33.99
C ALA A 192 33.30 18.33 -35.04
N LYS A 193 33.28 17.22 -35.80
CA LYS A 193 34.23 16.95 -36.90
C LYS A 193 33.87 17.62 -38.23
N ARG A 194 32.75 18.33 -38.31
CA ARG A 194 32.27 19.05 -39.51
C ARG A 194 32.51 20.56 -39.46
N GLN A 195 33.08 21.07 -38.37
CA GLN A 195 33.55 22.45 -38.21
C GLN A 195 35.08 22.46 -38.23
#